data_AF-A0AAU1LYY5-F1
#
_entry.id   AF-A0AAU1LYY5-F1
#
_cell.length_a   1.000
_cell.length_b   1.000
_cell.length_c   1.000
_cell.angle_alpha   90.00
_cell.angle_beta   90.00
_cell.angle_gamma   90.00
#
_symmetry.space_group_name_H-M   'P 1'
#
loop_
_entity.id
_entity.type
_entity.pdbx_description
1 polymer ?
#
loop_
_entity_poly.entity_id
_entity_poly.type
_entity_poly.pdbx_seq_one_letter_code
_entity_poly.pdbx_strand_id
1 'polypeptide(L)'
;MSTTPTTPNHKRNRLVIGAVAAVIAVALAAGAAYWWQDRNELSQASAEDCQLAQRIITEAGAISTGPVPDAEKWWRKTGDERRAQMKDGYLGAKISQYEGWALETARKSPEAPSTKDVKNLQEDAQGHCSDSGVTLSMPPLGS
;
A
#
# COMPACT_ATOMS: atom_id res chain seq x y z
N MET A 1 6.21 -23.12 -74.91
CA MET A 1 5.96 -23.14 -73.45
C MET A 1 6.44 -21.81 -72.89
N SER A 2 5.51 -20.92 -72.52
CA SER A 2 5.85 -19.59 -72.00
C SER A 2 5.64 -19.61 -70.49
N THR A 3 6.73 -19.49 -69.72
CA THR A 3 6.69 -19.30 -68.27
C THR A 3 6.54 -17.81 -67.97
N THR A 4 5.39 -17.44 -67.42
CA THR A 4 5.16 -16.08 -66.91
C THR A 4 6.00 -15.85 -65.66
N PRO A 5 6.81 -14.78 -65.57
CA PRO A 5 7.50 -14.44 -64.34
C PRO A 5 6.52 -13.78 -63.38
N THR A 6 6.18 -14.45 -62.29
CA THR A 6 5.42 -13.84 -61.18
C THR A 6 6.33 -12.86 -60.45
N THR A 7 6.20 -11.56 -60.73
CA THR A 7 6.91 -10.53 -59.97
C THR A 7 6.36 -10.46 -58.54
N PRO A 8 7.16 -10.70 -57.50
CA PRO A 8 6.69 -10.59 -56.12
C PRO A 8 6.36 -9.13 -55.79
N ASN A 9 5.15 -8.87 -55.32
CA ASN A 9 4.67 -7.53 -54.97
C ASN A 9 5.31 -7.06 -53.65
N HIS A 10 6.56 -6.58 -53.74
CA HIS A 10 7.39 -6.15 -52.62
C HIS A 10 6.78 -5.00 -51.79
N LYS A 11 5.93 -4.13 -52.37
CA LYS A 11 5.26 -3.05 -51.63
C LYS A 11 4.22 -3.60 -50.65
N ARG A 12 3.45 -4.61 -51.05
CA ARG A 12 2.43 -5.22 -50.20
C ARG A 12 3.05 -5.98 -49.02
N ASN A 13 4.16 -6.69 -49.25
CA ASN A 13 4.89 -7.36 -48.15
C ASN A 13 5.47 -6.36 -47.14
N ARG A 14 6.01 -5.21 -47.58
CA ARG A 14 6.54 -4.20 -46.65
C ARG A 14 5.45 -3.54 -45.80
N LEU A 15 4.28 -3.28 -46.37
CA LEU A 15 3.11 -2.77 -45.64
C LEU A 15 2.62 -3.78 -44.60
N VAL A 16 2.53 -5.06 -44.96
CA VAL A 16 2.11 -6.12 -44.03
C VAL A 16 3.12 -6.30 -42.91
N ILE A 17 4.43 -6.34 -43.22
CA ILE A 17 5.48 -6.47 -42.19
C ILE A 17 5.48 -5.24 -41.26
N GLY A 18 5.33 -4.03 -41.80
CA GLY A 18 5.24 -2.80 -41.02
C GLY A 18 4.02 -2.79 -40.08
N ALA A 19 2.86 -3.23 -40.57
CA ALA A 19 1.64 -3.35 -39.76
C ALA A 19 1.80 -4.39 -38.65
N VAL A 20 2.38 -5.55 -38.95
CA VAL A 20 2.65 -6.59 -37.94
C VAL A 20 3.62 -6.10 -36.87
N ALA A 21 4.71 -5.43 -37.27
CA ALA A 21 5.67 -4.85 -36.33
C ALA A 21 5.03 -3.79 -35.42
N ALA A 22 4.15 -2.93 -35.95
CA ALA A 22 3.42 -1.94 -35.17
C ALA A 22 2.48 -2.58 -34.15
N VAL A 23 1.74 -3.62 -34.53
CA VAL A 23 0.85 -4.35 -33.61
C VAL A 23 1.64 -5.01 -32.48
N ILE A 24 2.78 -5.63 -32.79
CA ILE A 24 3.66 -6.23 -31.77
C ILE A 24 4.18 -5.17 -30.80
N ALA A 25 4.63 -4.01 -31.30
CA ALA A 25 5.12 -2.93 -30.46
C ALA A 25 4.03 -2.40 -29.51
N VAL A 26 2.80 -2.23 -30.00
CA VAL A 26 1.66 -1.82 -29.17
C VAL A 26 1.33 -2.86 -28.09
N ALA A 27 1.31 -4.15 -28.46
CA ALA A 27 1.04 -5.23 -27.51
C ALA A 27 2.10 -5.31 -26.39
N LEU A 28 3.38 -5.15 -26.74
CA LEU A 28 4.47 -5.10 -25.75
C LEU A 28 4.37 -3.89 -24.83
N ALA A 29 4.04 -2.72 -25.36
CA ALA A 29 3.86 -1.51 -24.56
C ALA A 29 2.68 -1.65 -23.57
N ALA A 30 1.56 -2.19 -24.04
CA ALA A 30 0.40 -2.47 -23.18
C ALA A 30 0.71 -3.51 -22.10
N GLY A 31 1.42 -4.59 -22.46
CA GLY A 31 1.84 -5.61 -21.50
C GLY A 31 2.80 -5.07 -20.44
N ALA A 32 3.76 -4.22 -20.82
CA ALA A 32 4.68 -3.59 -19.89
C ALA A 32 3.97 -2.61 -18.94
N ALA A 33 3.02 -1.83 -19.45
CA ALA A 33 2.21 -0.94 -18.62
C ALA A 33 1.33 -1.71 -17.63
N TYR A 34 0.69 -2.80 -18.08
CA TYR A 34 -0.10 -3.67 -17.21
C TYR A 34 0.74 -4.30 -16.11
N TRP A 35 1.91 -4.85 -16.46
CA TRP A 35 2.83 -5.45 -15.48
C TRP A 35 3.35 -4.43 -14.47
N TRP A 36 3.65 -3.20 -14.90
CA TRP A 36 4.06 -2.12 -14.00
C TRP A 36 2.94 -1.72 -13.03
N GLN A 37 1.70 -1.66 -13.52
CA GLN A 37 0.53 -1.36 -12.70
C GLN A 37 0.32 -2.45 -11.64
N ASP A 38 0.26 -3.72 -12.05
CA ASP A 38 0.10 -4.89 -11.18
C ASP A 38 1.20 -4.99 -10.13
N ARG A 39 2.46 -4.70 -10.51
CA ARG A 39 3.60 -4.63 -9.58
C ARG A 39 3.49 -3.53 -8.54
N ASN A 40 2.74 -2.47 -8.83
CA ASN A 40 2.61 -1.30 -7.97
C ASN A 40 1.33 -1.35 -7.12
N GLU A 41 0.43 -2.31 -7.34
CA GLU A 41 -0.71 -2.52 -6.47
C GLU A 41 -0.24 -3.05 -5.11
N LEU A 42 -0.70 -2.39 -4.04
CA LEU A 42 -0.35 -2.74 -2.67
C LEU A 42 -0.99 -4.09 -2.32
N SER A 43 -0.21 -4.99 -1.72
CA SER A 43 -0.77 -6.24 -1.19
C SER A 43 -1.88 -5.92 -0.19
N GLN A 44 -3.09 -6.40 -0.44
CA GLN A 44 -4.23 -6.12 0.42
C GLN A 44 -4.18 -6.97 1.69
N ALA A 45 -4.30 -6.30 2.83
CA ALA A 45 -4.44 -6.93 4.12
C ALA A 45 -5.85 -7.53 4.27
N SER A 46 -5.98 -8.53 5.15
CA SER A 46 -7.29 -9.14 5.41
C SER A 46 -8.21 -8.20 6.20
N ALA A 47 -9.51 -8.46 6.17
CA ALA A 47 -10.48 -7.71 6.98
C ALA A 47 -10.16 -7.80 8.48
N GLU A 48 -9.69 -8.96 8.95
CA GLU A 48 -9.29 -9.16 10.35
C GLU A 48 -8.07 -8.31 10.73
N ASP A 49 -7.05 -8.25 9.87
CA ASP A 49 -5.87 -7.41 10.08
C ASP A 49 -6.23 -5.92 10.10
N CYS A 50 -7.10 -5.48 9.19
CA CYS A 50 -7.55 -4.09 9.14
C CYS A 50 -8.45 -3.72 10.35
N GLN A 51 -9.29 -4.65 10.84
CA GLN A 51 -10.07 -4.45 12.07
C GLN A 51 -9.17 -4.36 13.31
N LEU A 52 -8.16 -5.24 13.39
CA LEU A 52 -7.14 -5.19 14.43
C LEU A 52 -6.40 -3.85 14.42
N ALA A 53 -5.98 -3.40 13.24
CA ALA A 53 -5.36 -2.10 13.03
C ALA A 53 -6.26 -0.95 13.52
N GLN A 54 -7.52 -0.90 13.08
CA GLN A 54 -8.44 0.16 13.49
C GLN A 54 -8.68 0.19 15.00
N ARG A 55 -8.74 -0.97 15.66
CA ARG A 55 -8.87 -1.03 17.12
C ARG A 55 -7.63 -0.44 17.81
N ILE A 56 -6.42 -0.86 17.40
CA ILE A 56 -5.17 -0.34 17.97
C ILE A 56 -5.08 1.18 17.74
N ILE A 57 -5.44 1.68 16.56
CA ILE A 57 -5.47 3.12 16.25
C ILE A 57 -6.42 3.87 17.19
N THR A 58 -7.61 3.31 17.44
CA THR A 58 -8.61 3.92 18.33
C THR A 58 -8.09 4.00 19.77
N GLU A 59 -7.48 2.92 20.26
CA GLU A 59 -6.88 2.89 21.60
C GLU A 59 -5.68 3.84 21.72
N ALA A 60 -4.86 3.95 20.68
CA ALA A 60 -3.72 4.85 20.60
C ALA A 60 -4.12 6.32 20.76
N GLY A 61 -5.24 6.72 20.17
CA GLY A 61 -5.81 8.06 20.37
C GLY A 61 -6.05 8.36 21.84
N ALA A 62 -6.77 7.47 22.54
CA ALA A 62 -7.10 7.64 23.95
C ALA A 62 -5.86 7.58 24.87
N ILE A 63 -4.89 6.71 24.57
CA ILE A 63 -3.73 6.53 25.44
C ILE A 63 -2.71 7.67 25.29
N SER A 64 -2.69 8.35 24.15
CA SER A 64 -1.74 9.44 23.86
C SER A 64 -1.91 10.66 24.77
N THR A 65 -3.08 10.82 25.39
CA THR A 65 -3.38 11.88 26.37
C THR A 65 -3.36 11.39 27.82
N GLY A 66 -3.06 10.09 28.03
CA GLY A 66 -3.12 9.43 29.33
C GLY A 66 -1.79 9.49 30.12
N PRO A 67 -1.76 8.88 31.31
CA PRO A 67 -0.53 8.75 32.09
C PRO A 67 0.53 7.91 31.36
N VAL A 68 1.79 8.33 31.41
CA VAL A 68 2.91 7.63 30.78
C VAL A 68 3.00 6.13 31.17
N PRO A 69 2.81 5.72 32.44
CA PRO A 69 2.85 4.30 32.80
C PRO A 69 1.78 3.45 32.10
N ASP A 70 0.59 4.02 31.87
CA ASP A 70 -0.50 3.33 31.16
C ASP A 70 -0.17 3.21 29.66
N ALA A 71 0.40 4.26 29.07
CA ALA A 71 0.87 4.25 27.69
C ALA A 71 1.98 3.22 27.45
N GLU A 72 2.93 3.09 28.37
CA GLU A 72 3.98 2.07 28.27
C GLU A 72 3.44 0.65 28.36
N LYS A 73 2.49 0.42 29.28
CA LYS A 73 1.84 -0.89 29.43
C LYS A 73 1.02 -1.24 28.19
N TRP A 74 0.27 -0.28 27.67
CA TRP A 74 -0.49 -0.42 26.45
C TRP A 74 0.41 -0.75 25.26
N TRP A 75 1.47 0.04 25.04
CA TRP A 75 2.39 -0.11 23.92
C TRP A 75 3.05 -1.49 23.85
N ARG A 76 3.44 -2.05 25.01
CA ARG A 76 3.97 -3.42 25.08
C ARG A 76 2.90 -4.45 24.73
N LYS A 77 1.72 -4.32 25.32
CA LYS A 77 0.60 -5.25 25.13
C LYS A 77 0.16 -5.29 23.66
N THR A 78 -0.10 -4.13 23.05
CA THR A 78 -0.57 -4.06 21.66
C THR A 78 0.53 -4.42 20.67
N GLY A 79 1.79 -4.09 20.97
CA GLY A 79 2.93 -4.55 20.18
C GLY A 79 3.04 -6.08 20.14
N ASP A 80 2.86 -6.76 21.27
CA ASP A 80 2.83 -8.22 21.35
C ASP A 80 1.62 -8.80 20.61
N GLU A 81 0.45 -8.21 20.81
CA GLU A 81 -0.78 -8.61 20.14
C GLU A 81 -0.68 -8.52 18.62
N ARG A 82 -0.20 -7.38 18.11
CA ARG A 82 0.01 -7.13 16.68
C ARG A 82 0.98 -8.15 16.08
N ARG A 83 2.12 -8.41 16.74
CA ARG A 83 3.09 -9.42 16.24
C ARG A 83 2.52 -10.84 16.21
N ALA A 84 1.59 -11.17 17.11
CA ALA A 84 0.95 -12.47 17.14
C ALA A 84 -0.17 -12.62 16.08
N GLN A 85 -1.00 -11.59 15.95
CA GLN A 85 -2.26 -11.67 15.21
C GLN A 85 -2.17 -11.08 13.81
N MET A 86 -1.51 -9.94 13.62
CA MET A 86 -1.47 -9.25 12.32
C MET A 86 -0.57 -9.99 11.33
N LYS A 87 -1.14 -10.44 10.21
CA LYS A 87 -0.41 -11.23 9.21
C LYS A 87 0.23 -10.38 8.14
N ASP A 88 -0.41 -9.27 7.78
CA ASP A 88 0.17 -8.28 6.89
C ASP A 88 1.30 -7.52 7.59
N GLY A 89 2.53 -7.77 7.15
CA GLY A 89 3.72 -7.17 7.74
C GLY A 89 3.88 -5.68 7.43
N TYR A 90 3.35 -5.20 6.30
CA TYR A 90 3.43 -3.79 5.94
C TYR A 90 2.48 -2.97 6.81
N LEU A 91 1.21 -3.38 6.89
CA LEU A 91 0.22 -2.83 7.81
C LEU A 91 0.75 -2.92 9.25
N GLY A 92 1.31 -4.07 9.62
CA GLY A 92 1.97 -4.28 10.91
C GLY A 92 3.06 -3.26 11.22
N ALA A 93 3.87 -2.88 10.24
CA ALA A 93 4.90 -1.86 10.41
C ALA A 93 4.29 -0.45 10.59
N LYS A 94 3.27 -0.10 9.80
CA LYS A 94 2.58 1.20 9.91
C LYS A 94 1.87 1.35 11.25
N ILE A 95 1.17 0.33 11.71
CA ILE A 95 0.53 0.34 13.04
C ILE A 95 1.58 0.41 14.15
N SER A 96 2.72 -0.29 14.01
CA SER A 96 3.83 -0.17 14.97
C SER A 96 4.32 1.26 15.15
N GLN A 97 4.39 2.01 14.05
CA GLN A 97 4.83 3.40 14.07
C GLN A 97 3.82 4.29 14.81
N TYR A 98 2.53 4.12 14.53
CA TYR A 98 1.47 4.86 15.23
C TYR A 98 1.43 4.54 16.73
N GLU A 99 1.63 3.28 17.11
CA GLU A 99 1.75 2.87 18.51
C GLU A 99 2.92 3.56 19.23
N GLY A 100 4.10 3.61 18.59
CA GLY A 100 5.26 4.31 19.13
C GLY A 100 5.00 5.80 19.29
N TRP A 101 4.38 6.43 18.29
CA TRP A 101 4.01 7.83 18.34
C TRP A 101 3.00 8.16 19.44
N ALA A 102 2.04 7.27 19.73
CA ALA A 102 1.11 7.47 20.83
C ALA A 102 1.84 7.48 22.19
N LEU A 103 2.82 6.60 22.37
CA LEU A 103 3.67 6.58 23.56
C LEU A 103 4.53 7.86 23.66
N GLU A 104 5.19 8.26 22.58
CA GLU A 104 6.02 9.47 22.56
C GLU A 104 5.20 10.74 22.79
N THR A 105 3.97 10.78 22.29
CA THR A 105 3.01 11.87 22.55
C THR A 105 2.63 11.92 24.03
N ALA A 106 2.31 10.78 24.65
CA ALA A 106 2.01 10.71 26.08
C ALA A 106 3.20 11.16 26.95
N ARG A 107 4.42 10.88 26.50
CA ARG A 107 5.68 11.33 27.14
C ARG A 107 5.98 12.81 26.94
N LYS A 108 5.22 13.52 26.10
CA LYS A 108 5.52 14.90 25.65
C LYS A 108 6.92 15.00 25.03
N SER A 109 7.31 13.94 24.33
CA SER A 109 8.61 13.81 23.68
C SER A 109 8.70 14.70 22.44
N PRO A 110 9.90 15.23 22.10
CA PRO A 110 10.12 15.89 20.81
C PRO A 110 9.97 14.94 19.61
N GLU A 111 9.92 13.63 19.84
CA GLU A 111 9.68 12.61 18.81
C GLU A 111 8.20 12.37 18.49
N ALA A 112 7.29 13.11 19.15
CA ALA A 112 5.87 13.09 18.81
C ALA A 112 5.63 13.56 17.35
N PRO A 113 4.71 12.90 16.61
CA PRO A 113 4.52 13.22 15.21
C PRO A 113 3.80 14.54 15.00
N SER A 114 4.00 15.14 13.82
CA SER A 114 3.09 16.18 13.36
C SER A 114 1.77 15.59 12.85
N THR A 115 0.73 16.42 12.76
CA THR A 115 -0.54 16.05 12.08
C THR A 115 -0.32 15.57 10.65
N LYS A 116 0.68 16.13 9.95
CA LYS A 116 1.03 15.71 8.59
C LYS A 116 1.60 14.30 8.57
N ASP A 117 2.44 13.94 9.52
CA ASP A 117 3.03 12.60 9.61
C ASP A 117 1.96 11.55 9.89
N VAL A 118 1.02 11.84 10.79
CA VAL A 118 -0.14 10.98 11.06
C VAL A 118 -0.99 10.80 9.81
N LYS A 119 -1.28 11.88 9.08
CA LYS A 119 -2.07 11.81 7.84
C LYS A 119 -1.40 10.96 6.77
N ASN A 120 -0.10 11.15 6.54
CA ASN A 120 0.65 10.35 5.58
C ASN A 120 0.65 8.86 5.97
N LEU A 121 0.80 8.56 7.27
CA LEU A 121 0.75 7.19 7.77
C LEU A 121 -0.62 6.55 7.55
N GLN A 122 -1.70 7.32 7.72
CA GLN A 122 -3.06 6.87 7.43
C GLN A 122 -3.22 6.54 5.95
N GLU A 123 -2.76 7.41 5.05
CA GLU A 123 -2.85 7.18 3.60
C GLU A 123 -2.11 5.90 3.20
N ASP A 124 -0.91 5.69 3.73
CA ASP A 124 -0.12 4.47 3.52
C ASP A 124 -0.85 3.22 4.03
N ALA A 125 -1.36 3.26 5.26
CA ALA A 125 -2.05 2.10 5.87
C ALA A 125 -3.40 1.82 5.20
N GLN A 126 -4.16 2.86 4.86
CA GLN A 126 -5.47 2.74 4.22
C GLN A 126 -5.36 2.13 2.82
N GLY A 127 -4.26 2.38 2.09
CA GLY A 127 -4.00 1.75 0.80
C GLY A 127 -3.94 0.23 0.85
N HIS A 128 -3.54 -0.36 1.99
CA HIS A 128 -3.51 -1.80 2.22
C HIS A 128 -4.85 -2.38 2.71
N CYS A 129 -5.80 -1.52 3.07
CA CYS A 129 -7.11 -1.94 3.57
C CYS A 129 -8.25 -1.57 2.60
N SER A 130 -7.95 -1.09 1.39
CA SER A 130 -8.98 -0.63 0.44
C SER A 130 -9.98 -1.74 0.10
N ASP A 131 -9.50 -2.97 -0.04
CA ASP A 131 -10.33 -4.10 -0.47
C ASP A 131 -10.92 -4.87 0.71
N SER A 132 -10.51 -4.51 1.94
CA SER A 132 -10.95 -5.16 3.17
C SER A 132 -12.36 -4.72 3.62
N GLY A 133 -12.87 -3.61 3.06
CA GLY A 133 -14.10 -2.96 3.51
C GLY A 133 -13.96 -2.23 4.86
N VAL A 134 -12.76 -2.19 5.45
CA VAL A 134 -12.47 -1.49 6.70
C VAL A 134 -11.82 -0.14 6.39
N THR A 135 -12.36 0.91 6.99
CA THR A 135 -11.75 2.24 6.95
C THR A 135 -10.83 2.43 8.14
N LEU A 136 -9.57 2.79 7.88
CA LEU A 136 -8.59 3.19 8.86
C LEU A 136 -8.64 4.71 9.07
N SER A 137 -8.92 5.14 10.30
CA SER A 137 -8.96 6.54 10.68
C SER A 137 -7.97 6.81 11.81
N MET A 138 -6.84 7.43 11.49
CA MET A 138 -5.80 7.83 12.43
C MET A 138 -5.96 9.31 12.81
N PRO A 139 -6.58 9.63 13.95
CA PRO A 139 -6.69 11.01 14.40
C PRO A 139 -5.30 11.56 14.78
N PRO A 140 -5.10 12.89 14.78
CA PRO A 140 -3.94 13.49 15.43
C PRO A 140 -3.83 13.03 16.89
N LEU A 141 -2.62 12.77 17.34
CA LEU A 141 -2.35 12.31 18.70
C LEU A 141 -2.20 13.50 19.66
N GLY A 142 -2.59 13.33 20.92
CA GLY A 142 -2.42 14.37 21.96
C GLY A 142 -3.37 15.57 21.85
N SER A 143 -4.43 15.46 21.04
CA SER A 143 -5.48 16.49 20.89
C SER A 143 -6.51 16.47 22.01
#